data_AF-A0A2S7SRX2-F1
#
_entry.id   AF-A0A2S7SRX2-F1
#
_cell.length_a   1.000
_cell.length_b   1.000
_cell.length_c   1.000
_cell.angle_alpha   90.00
_cell.angle_beta   90.00
_cell.angle_gamma   90.00
#
_symmetry.space_group_name_H-M   'P 1'
#
loop_
_entity.id
_entity.type
_entity.pdbx_description
1 polymer ?
#
loop_
_entity_poly.entity_id
_entity_poly.type
_entity_poly.pdbx_seq_one_letter_code
_entity_poly.pdbx_strand_id
1 'polypeptide(L)'
;MRVSRLFILIVPEGYIGRIAIIYNQQKGVKTEYTKDGRRILRIPACGILKTQFTALYGIVSSDAEEDYFKFCYSDNPTLGSSADTITFLKDYSKVDSLPQNGIFIFNRGLGGFGVGNVDYKDVEEFFVDTLKNREKYRSFNFDQVDLDRCN
;
A
#
# COMPACT_ATOMS: atom_id res chain seq x y z
N MET A 1 -17.58 -1.90 18.94
CA MET A 1 -17.73 -1.69 17.48
C MET A 1 -16.48 -2.25 16.83
N ARG A 2 -16.57 -3.27 15.96
CA ARG A 2 -15.42 -3.73 15.17
C ARG A 2 -15.16 -2.68 14.09
N VAL A 3 -13.95 -2.15 14.03
CA VAL A 3 -13.54 -1.25 12.96
C VAL A 3 -13.53 -2.06 11.66
N SER A 4 -14.29 -1.62 10.65
CA SER A 4 -14.31 -2.25 9.33
C SER A 4 -13.16 -1.69 8.49
N ARG A 5 -12.34 -2.58 7.89
CA ARG A 5 -11.31 -2.24 6.89
C ARG A 5 -11.75 -1.12 5.97
N LEU A 6 -11.10 0.04 6.04
CA LEU A 6 -11.48 1.21 5.25
C LEU A 6 -10.91 1.16 3.84
N PHE A 7 -9.75 0.53 3.67
CA PHE A 7 -9.05 0.39 2.41
C PHE A 7 -8.85 -1.07 2.03
N ILE A 8 -9.00 -1.33 0.74
CA ILE A 8 -8.65 -2.59 0.10
C ILE A 8 -7.63 -2.26 -0.99
N LEU A 9 -6.38 -2.63 -0.76
CA LEU A 9 -5.31 -2.53 -1.73
C LEU A 9 -5.26 -3.81 -2.54
N ILE A 10 -5.42 -3.66 -3.85
CA ILE A 10 -5.31 -4.75 -4.81
C ILE A 10 -3.94 -4.64 -5.46
N VAL A 11 -3.05 -5.55 -5.09
CA VAL A 11 -1.68 -5.66 -5.54
C VAL A 11 -1.63 -6.60 -6.75
N PRO A 12 -0.87 -6.29 -7.82
CA PRO A 12 -0.68 -7.21 -8.94
C PRO A 12 -0.10 -8.55 -8.45
N GLU A 13 -0.55 -9.66 -9.03
CA GLU A 13 -0.02 -10.98 -8.68
C GLU A 13 1.51 -11.02 -8.88
N GLY A 14 2.22 -11.59 -7.90
CA GLY A 14 3.68 -11.71 -7.93
C GLY A 14 4.45 -10.38 -7.80
N TYR A 15 3.77 -9.26 -7.53
CA TYR A 15 4.42 -7.97 -7.35
C TYR A 15 5.40 -7.99 -6.17
N ILE A 16 6.65 -7.58 -6.44
CA ILE A 16 7.70 -7.37 -5.45
C ILE A 16 8.28 -5.98 -5.68
N GLY A 17 8.33 -5.18 -4.62
CA GLY A 17 8.88 -3.83 -4.68
C GLY A 17 8.11 -2.83 -3.83
N ARG A 18 8.23 -1.56 -4.23
CA ARG A 18 7.67 -0.42 -3.52
C ARG A 18 6.29 -0.08 -4.07
N ILE A 19 5.29 -0.08 -3.20
CA ILE A 19 3.98 0.50 -3.45
C ILE A 19 3.98 1.95 -2.97
N ALA A 20 3.53 2.86 -3.82
CA ALA A 20 3.34 4.26 -3.49
C ALA A 20 1.97 4.72 -3.92
N ILE A 21 1.17 5.22 -2.99
CA ILE A 21 -0.14 5.82 -3.27
C ILE A 21 0.00 7.32 -3.08
N ILE A 22 -0.15 8.05 -4.17
CA ILE A 22 -0.10 9.51 -4.21
C ILE A 22 -1.54 10.01 -4.29
N TYR A 23 -2.01 10.63 -3.21
CA TYR A 23 -3.38 11.13 -3.07
C TYR A 23 -3.56 12.53 -3.67
N ASN A 24 -4.81 12.98 -3.76
CA ASN A 24 -5.19 14.33 -4.21
C ASN A 24 -4.72 14.67 -5.65
N GLN A 25 -4.59 13.66 -6.52
CA GLN A 25 -4.11 13.85 -7.89
C GLN A 25 -5.28 14.10 -8.85
N GLN A 26 -5.44 15.34 -9.33
CA GLN A 26 -6.55 15.72 -10.22
C GLN A 26 -6.65 14.86 -11.49
N LYS A 27 -5.50 14.49 -12.07
CA LYS A 27 -5.39 13.62 -13.25
C LYS A 27 -5.13 12.14 -12.88
N GLY A 28 -5.28 11.76 -11.62
CA GLY A 28 -5.10 10.39 -11.16
C GLY A 28 -6.30 9.48 -11.46
N VAL A 29 -6.16 8.21 -11.09
CA VAL A 29 -7.22 7.20 -11.16
C VAL A 29 -8.42 7.65 -10.32
N LYS A 30 -9.61 7.51 -10.90
CA LYS A 30 -10.88 7.84 -10.24
C LYS A 30 -11.08 7.01 -8.97
N THR A 31 -11.84 7.56 -8.03
CA THR A 31 -12.18 6.86 -6.79
C THR A 31 -13.07 5.64 -7.07
N GLU A 32 -12.74 4.51 -6.44
CA GLU A 32 -13.49 3.25 -6.54
C GLU A 32 -13.86 2.77 -5.14
N TYR A 33 -15.09 2.29 -4.97
CA TYR A 33 -15.58 1.82 -3.68
C TYR A 33 -16.24 0.45 -3.80
N THR A 34 -16.17 -0.33 -2.72
CA THR A 34 -17.03 -1.50 -2.56
C THR A 34 -18.48 -1.09 -2.28
N LYS A 35 -19.41 -2.05 -2.39
CA LYS A 35 -20.83 -1.83 -2.05
C LYS A 35 -21.05 -1.37 -0.60
N ASP A 36 -20.17 -1.75 0.32
CA ASP A 36 -20.20 -1.34 1.73
C ASP A 36 -19.38 -0.08 2.02
N GLY A 37 -18.94 0.66 0.98
CA GLY A 37 -18.36 2.00 1.12
C GLY A 37 -16.85 2.05 1.42
N ARG A 38 -16.15 0.91 1.33
CA ARG A 38 -14.69 0.86 1.50
C ARG A 38 -13.98 1.30 0.25
N ARG A 39 -12.82 1.94 0.39
CA ARG A 39 -12.02 2.44 -0.73
C ARG A 39 -11.24 1.29 -1.37
N ILE A 40 -11.29 1.20 -2.69
CA ILE A 40 -10.50 0.24 -3.47
C ILE A 40 -9.34 1.00 -4.11
N LEU A 41 -8.12 0.52 -3.87
CA LEU A 41 -6.89 1.05 -4.43
C LEU A 41 -6.22 -0.04 -5.27
N ARG A 42 -6.38 0.03 -6.59
CA ARG A 42 -5.74 -0.91 -7.52
C ARG A 42 -4.34 -0.41 -7.83
N ILE A 43 -3.35 -1.12 -7.32
CA ILE A 43 -1.95 -0.77 -7.52
C ILE A 43 -1.56 -1.18 -8.95
N PRO A 44 -1.04 -0.25 -9.77
CA PRO A 44 -0.54 -0.60 -11.11
C PRO A 44 0.67 -1.53 -11.03
N ALA A 45 0.98 -2.23 -12.13
CA ALA A 45 2.13 -3.14 -12.22
C ALA A 45 3.48 -2.48 -11.89
N CYS A 46 3.58 -1.16 -12.07
CA CYS A 46 4.76 -0.38 -11.74
C CYS A 46 4.87 0.02 -10.25
N GLY A 47 3.82 -0.20 -9.44
CA GLY A 47 3.81 0.06 -8.00
C GLY A 47 3.32 1.44 -7.57
N ILE A 48 3.22 2.43 -8.46
CA ILE A 48 2.81 3.80 -8.09
C ILE A 48 1.39 4.07 -8.56
N LEU A 49 0.48 4.29 -7.61
CA LEU A 49 -0.89 4.71 -7.83
C LEU A 49 -1.04 6.21 -7.60
N LYS A 50 -1.29 6.98 -8.65
CA LYS A 50 -1.78 8.36 -8.54
C LYS A 50 -3.30 8.33 -8.50
N THR A 51 -3.93 8.83 -7.43
CA THR A 51 -5.39 8.73 -7.25
C THR A 51 -6.05 10.06 -6.91
N GLN A 52 -7.30 10.20 -7.32
CA GLN A 52 -8.18 11.31 -6.94
C GLN A 52 -8.72 11.20 -5.50
N PHE A 53 -8.49 10.08 -4.81
CA PHE A 53 -8.83 9.99 -3.39
C PHE A 53 -8.12 11.07 -2.59
N THR A 54 -8.83 11.68 -1.63
CA THR A 54 -8.20 12.47 -0.58
C THR A 54 -7.57 11.56 0.45
N ALA A 55 -6.34 11.87 0.88
CA ALA A 55 -5.71 11.16 1.98
C ALA A 55 -6.59 11.21 3.23
N LEU A 56 -6.70 10.09 3.95
CA LEU A 56 -7.34 10.10 5.25
C LEU A 56 -6.29 10.38 6.31
N TYR A 57 -6.50 11.46 7.05
CA TYR A 57 -5.68 11.80 8.22
C TYR A 57 -6.40 11.37 9.49
N GLY A 58 -5.63 10.80 10.42
CA GLY A 58 -6.13 10.35 11.72
C GLY A 58 -5.13 9.43 12.39
N ILE A 59 -5.24 9.29 13.70
CA ILE A 59 -4.45 8.31 14.45
C ILE A 59 -5.12 6.95 14.26
N VAL A 60 -4.54 6.12 13.40
CA VAL A 60 -4.76 4.69 13.43
C VAL A 60 -3.74 4.15 14.42
N SER A 61 -4.17 3.58 15.54
CA SER A 61 -3.24 2.90 16.43
C SER A 61 -2.57 1.76 15.66
N SER A 62 -1.31 1.46 15.97
CA SER A 62 -0.58 0.32 15.39
C SER A 62 -1.37 -0.99 15.50
N ASP A 63 -2.17 -1.12 16.56
CA ASP A 63 -3.01 -2.29 16.82
C ASP A 63 -4.21 -2.41 15.85
N ALA A 64 -4.62 -1.30 15.21
CA ALA A 64 -5.78 -1.20 14.32
C ALA A 64 -5.40 -1.08 12.83
N GLU A 65 -4.12 -1.20 12.45
CA GLU A 65 -3.74 -1.04 11.04
C GLU A 65 -4.28 -2.16 10.12
N GLU A 66 -4.41 -3.40 10.62
CA GLU A 66 -5.10 -4.49 9.91
C GLU A 66 -6.62 -4.30 9.80
N ASP A 67 -7.18 -3.51 10.71
CA ASP A 67 -8.56 -3.07 10.68
C ASP A 67 -8.75 -1.88 9.74
N TYR A 68 -7.66 -1.31 9.22
CA TYR A 68 -7.69 -0.16 8.32
C TYR A 68 -7.39 -0.59 6.87
N PHE A 69 -6.41 -1.46 6.67
CA PHE A 69 -5.99 -1.95 5.36
C PHE A 69 -6.21 -3.45 5.19
N LYS A 70 -6.73 -3.83 4.02
CA LYS A 70 -6.66 -5.20 3.49
C LYS A 70 -5.80 -5.20 2.24
N PHE A 71 -4.76 -6.02 2.20
CA PHE A 71 -3.93 -6.22 1.02
C PHE A 71 -4.31 -7.56 0.36
N CYS A 72 -4.59 -7.52 -0.94
CA CYS A 72 -4.98 -8.69 -1.72
C CYS A 72 -4.17 -8.76 -3.02
N TYR A 73 -3.87 -9.96 -3.52
CA TYR A 73 -3.49 -10.15 -4.92
C TYR A 73 -4.70 -10.08 -5.86
N SER A 74 -4.44 -9.73 -7.12
CA SER A 74 -5.45 -9.49 -8.14
C SER A 74 -5.81 -10.75 -8.92
N ASP A 75 -6.87 -11.46 -8.49
CA ASP A 75 -7.64 -12.38 -9.38
C ASP A 75 -9.15 -12.37 -9.12
N ASN A 76 -9.61 -11.99 -7.93
CA ASN A 76 -11.03 -11.70 -7.70
C ASN A 76 -11.23 -10.80 -6.47
N PRO A 77 -11.51 -9.50 -6.62
CA PRO A 77 -11.65 -8.58 -5.49
C PRO A 77 -12.93 -8.80 -4.68
N THR A 78 -13.74 -9.80 -5.03
CA THR A 78 -14.92 -10.22 -4.26
C THR A 78 -14.45 -10.74 -2.91
N LEU A 79 -14.37 -9.84 -1.94
CA LEU A 79 -13.88 -10.10 -0.59
C LEU A 79 -14.57 -11.30 0.05
N GLY A 80 -13.88 -12.43 0.11
CA GLY A 80 -14.43 -13.63 0.75
C GLY A 80 -13.44 -14.76 1.01
N SER A 81 -12.38 -14.92 0.21
CA SER A 81 -11.36 -15.95 0.47
C SER A 81 -10.13 -15.36 1.15
N SER A 82 -9.63 -16.03 2.18
CA SER A 82 -8.37 -15.71 2.87
C SER A 82 -7.13 -16.10 2.06
N ALA A 83 -7.30 -16.81 0.93
CA ALA A 83 -6.22 -17.33 0.12
C ALA A 83 -5.41 -16.24 -0.62
N ASP A 84 -6.04 -15.11 -0.95
CA ASP A 84 -5.41 -14.09 -1.79
C ASP A 84 -4.91 -12.88 -1.00
N THR A 85 -4.87 -12.95 0.34
CA THR A 85 -4.44 -11.82 1.17
C THR A 85 -2.95 -11.85 1.48
N ILE A 86 -2.33 -10.67 1.45
CA ILE A 86 -0.93 -10.48 1.83
C ILE A 86 -0.90 -10.00 3.28
N THR A 87 -0.09 -10.64 4.13
CA THR A 87 0.06 -10.26 5.53
C THR A 87 0.83 -8.95 5.66
N PHE A 88 0.30 -8.01 6.43
CA PHE A 88 1.02 -6.80 6.82
C PHE A 88 1.81 -7.05 8.12
N LEU A 89 3.12 -6.89 8.06
CA LEU A 89 4.03 -7.04 9.19
C LEU A 89 3.99 -5.77 10.05
N LYS A 90 3.25 -5.84 11.16
CA LYS A 90 3.15 -4.76 12.15
C LYS A 90 4.09 -4.92 13.34
N ASP A 91 4.41 -6.16 13.70
CA ASP A 91 5.19 -6.50 14.89
C ASP A 91 6.55 -7.06 14.50
N TYR A 92 7.55 -6.19 14.51
CA TYR A 92 8.92 -6.54 14.18
C TYR A 92 9.61 -7.33 15.30
N SER A 93 9.03 -7.40 16.51
CA SER A 93 9.64 -8.17 17.61
C SER A 93 9.65 -9.68 17.34
N LYS A 94 8.80 -10.15 16.42
CA LYS A 94 8.68 -11.56 16.03
C LYS A 94 9.31 -11.87 14.68
N VAL A 95 9.97 -10.90 14.05
CA VAL A 95 10.42 -10.98 12.66
C VAL A 95 11.31 -12.20 12.40
N ASP A 96 12.19 -12.54 13.35
CA ASP A 96 13.12 -13.66 13.21
C ASP A 96 12.42 -15.03 13.33
N SER A 97 11.23 -15.07 13.95
CA SER A 97 10.41 -16.28 14.06
C SER A 97 9.50 -16.53 12.85
N LEU A 98 9.37 -15.55 11.95
CA LEU A 98 8.51 -15.65 10.77
C LEU A 98 9.22 -16.31 9.59
N PRO A 99 8.48 -16.90 8.62
CA PRO A 99 9.07 -17.48 7.43
C PRO A 99 9.84 -16.43 6.60
N GLN A 100 11.17 -16.53 6.55
CA GLN A 100 12.03 -15.51 5.92
C GLN A 100 11.83 -15.39 4.40
N ASN A 101 11.34 -16.45 3.74
CA ASN A 101 10.98 -16.45 2.33
C ASN A 101 9.49 -16.17 2.09
N GLY A 102 8.69 -15.92 3.14
CA GLY A 102 7.29 -15.53 3.00
C GLY A 102 7.18 -14.09 2.50
N ILE A 103 6.17 -13.81 1.67
CA ILE A 103 5.90 -12.47 1.14
C ILE A 103 5.02 -11.69 2.13
N PHE A 104 5.45 -10.49 2.48
CA PHE A 104 4.76 -9.60 3.40
C PHE A 104 4.65 -8.20 2.82
N ILE A 105 3.66 -7.46 3.30
CA ILE A 105 3.66 -6.00 3.27
C ILE A 105 4.38 -5.49 4.52
N PHE A 106 5.25 -4.49 4.42
CA PHE A 106 5.96 -3.94 5.58
C PHE A 106 6.40 -2.49 5.38
N ASN A 107 6.88 -1.86 6.46
CA ASN A 107 7.30 -0.44 6.55
C ASN A 107 6.30 0.54 5.92
N ARG A 108 5.11 0.65 6.52
CA ARG A 108 4.17 1.69 6.11
C ARG A 108 4.76 3.07 6.40
N GLY A 109 4.91 3.89 5.38
CA GLY A 109 5.33 5.28 5.48
C GLY A 109 4.18 6.22 5.15
N LEU A 110 3.98 7.27 5.97
CA LEU A 110 3.11 8.40 5.65
C LEU A 110 3.94 9.67 5.58
N GLY A 111 3.79 10.44 4.51
CA GLY A 111 4.51 11.69 4.36
C GLY A 111 4.42 12.23 2.95
N GLY A 112 5.50 12.88 2.52
CA GLY A 112 5.62 13.44 1.19
C GLY A 112 7.07 13.42 0.72
N PHE A 113 7.24 13.60 -0.59
CA PHE A 113 8.54 13.70 -1.22
C PHE A 113 8.51 14.73 -2.34
N GLY A 114 9.67 15.32 -2.64
CA GLY A 114 9.86 16.26 -3.74
C GLY A 114 10.71 15.64 -4.85
N VAL A 115 10.30 15.82 -6.10
CA VAL A 115 11.10 15.48 -7.29
C VAL A 115 11.11 16.67 -8.23
N GLY A 116 12.31 17.20 -8.50
CA GLY A 116 12.46 18.44 -9.27
C GLY A 116 11.72 19.60 -8.61
N ASN A 117 10.74 20.17 -9.33
CA ASN A 117 9.91 21.28 -8.85
C ASN A 117 8.51 20.84 -8.39
N VAL A 118 8.29 19.53 -8.20
CA VAL A 118 6.99 18.98 -7.80
C VAL A 118 7.09 18.38 -6.41
N ASP A 119 6.21 18.84 -5.51
CA ASP A 119 6.07 18.31 -4.16
C ASP A 119 4.81 17.45 -4.05
N TYR A 120 4.99 16.17 -3.74
CA TYR A 120 3.92 15.25 -3.42
C TYR A 120 3.77 15.17 -1.91
N LYS A 121 2.74 15.83 -1.36
CA LYS A 121 2.58 16.01 0.09
C LYS A 121 1.87 14.86 0.80
N ASP A 122 1.05 14.13 0.05
CA ASP A 122 0.14 13.11 0.58
C ASP A 122 0.44 11.77 -0.07
N VAL A 123 1.45 11.11 0.48
CA VAL A 123 1.99 9.86 -0.03
C VAL A 123 1.94 8.82 1.08
N GLU A 124 1.38 7.67 0.73
CA GLU A 124 1.42 6.48 1.55
C GLU A 124 2.24 5.40 0.84
N GLU A 125 3.26 4.91 1.52
CA GLU A 125 4.22 3.95 0.99
C GLU A 125 4.13 2.64 1.74
N PHE A 126 4.29 1.54 1.01
CA PHE A 126 4.45 0.20 1.54
C PHE A 126 5.52 -0.54 0.74
N PHE A 127 6.15 -1.57 1.32
CA PHE A 127 6.98 -2.51 0.57
C PHE A 127 6.36 -3.90 0.55
N VAL A 128 6.47 -4.57 -0.59
CA VAL A 128 6.07 -5.97 -0.79
C VAL A 128 7.31 -6.76 -1.15
N ASP A 129 7.75 -7.67 -0.27
CA ASP A 129 8.87 -8.57 -0.57
C ASP A 129 8.88 -9.75 0.41
N THR A 130 9.80 -10.67 0.18
CA THR A 130 10.27 -11.61 1.17
C THR A 130 10.84 -10.90 2.40
N LEU A 131 10.58 -11.47 3.58
CA LEU A 131 11.01 -10.87 4.84
C LEU A 131 12.54 -10.71 4.99
N LYS A 132 13.31 -11.61 4.38
CA LYS A 132 14.77 -11.51 4.33
C LYS A 132 15.27 -10.26 3.60
N ASN A 133 14.48 -9.69 2.70
CA ASN A 133 14.83 -8.51 1.91
C ASN A 133 14.34 -7.20 2.54
N ARG A 134 13.77 -7.22 3.74
CA ARG A 134 13.15 -6.03 4.37
C ARG A 134 14.06 -4.81 4.48
N GLU A 135 15.36 -5.04 4.72
CA GLU A 135 16.36 -3.98 4.92
C GLU A 135 16.84 -3.36 3.58
N LYS A 136 16.44 -3.91 2.44
CA LYS A 136 16.78 -3.38 1.10
C LYS A 136 16.14 -2.02 0.85
N TYR A 137 15.00 -1.75 1.49
CA TYR A 137 14.13 -0.64 1.13
C TYR A 137 14.43 0.61 1.98
N ARG A 138 14.45 1.76 1.32
CA ARG A 138 14.50 3.08 1.96
C ARG A 138 13.24 3.86 1.60
N SER A 139 12.59 4.40 2.61
CA SER A 139 11.33 5.11 2.43
C SER A 139 11.49 6.44 1.72
N PHE A 140 10.48 6.79 0.92
CA PHE A 140 10.36 8.07 0.21
C PHE A 140 11.55 8.44 -0.69
N ASN A 141 12.33 7.45 -1.12
CA ASN A 141 13.44 7.66 -2.04
C ASN A 141 12.97 7.44 -3.49
N PHE A 142 12.25 8.43 -4.05
CA PHE A 142 11.75 8.44 -5.43
C PHE A 142 12.56 9.39 -6.30
N ASP A 143 12.71 9.05 -7.57
CA ASP A 143 13.18 9.96 -8.61
C ASP A 143 12.14 10.14 -9.73
N GLN A 144 12.47 10.92 -10.76
CA GLN A 144 11.56 11.16 -11.87
C GLN A 144 11.31 9.88 -12.69
N VAL A 145 12.29 8.99 -12.82
CA VAL A 145 12.13 7.76 -13.62
C VAL A 145 11.16 6.80 -12.93
N ASP A 146 11.12 6.75 -11.61
CA ASP A 146 10.11 6.01 -10.86
C ASP A 146 8.69 6.51 -11.19
N LEU A 147 8.49 7.83 -11.19
CA LEU A 147 7.19 8.45 -11.46
C LEU A 147 6.71 8.29 -12.90
N ASP A 148 7.64 8.28 -13.85
CA ASP A 148 7.35 8.21 -15.27
C ASP A 148 7.00 6.80 -15.74
N ARG A 149 7.46 5.76 -15.02
CA ARG A 149 7.08 4.36 -15.26
C ARG A 149 5.58 4.08 -15.08
N CYS A 150 4.84 5.01 -14.48
CA CYS A 150 3.47 4.84 -14.03
C CYS A 150 2.49 5.87 -14.60
N ASN A 151 2.86 6.58 -15.67
CA ASN A 151 2.03 7.56 -16.36
C ASN A 151 1.25 6.96 -17.54
#